data_AF-A0A538RME2-F1
#
_entry.id   AF-A0A538RME2-F1
#
_cell.length_a   1.000
_cell.length_b   1.000
_cell.length_c   1.000
_cell.angle_alpha   90.00
_cell.angle_beta   90.00
_cell.angle_gamma   90.00
#
_symmetry.space_group_name_H-M   'P 1'
#
loop_
_entity.id
_entity.type
_entity.pdbx_description
1 polymer ?
#
loop_
_entity_poly.entity_id
_entity_poly.type
_entity_poly.pdbx_seq_one_letter_code
_entity_poly.pdbx_strand_id
1 'polypeptide(L)' 'FIRFARAKNRSYTVDWTYLKLNGYWEETILCMDPFSAVNRRVDELLSQVTGLRFYR' A
#
# COMPACT_ATOMS: atom_id res chain seq x y z
N PHE A 1 1.16 -1.18 -4.01
CA PHE A 1 0.13 -1.47 -2.98
C PHE A 1 -0.73 -2.70 -3.29
N ILE A 2 -1.58 -2.70 -4.32
CA ILE A 2 -2.53 -3.80 -4.61
C ILE A 2 -1.85 -5.19 -4.72
N ARG A 3 -0.77 -5.29 -5.52
CA ARG A 3 0.01 -6.54 -5.66
C ARG A 3 0.49 -7.06 -4.31
N PHE A 4 0.97 -6.18 -3.45
CA PHE A 4 1.43 -6.50 -2.11
C PHE A 4 0.28 -7.01 -1.21
N ALA A 5 -0.86 -6.32 -1.20
CA ALA A 5 -2.01 -6.74 -0.40
C ALA A 5 -2.53 -8.13 -0.82
N ARG A 6 -2.58 -8.39 -2.14
CA ARG A 6 -2.95 -9.72 -2.69
C ARG A 6 -1.94 -10.80 -2.31
N ALA A 7 -0.64 -10.51 -2.39
CA ALA A 7 0.40 -11.47 -2.01
C ALA A 7 0.41 -11.79 -0.51
N LYS A 8 0.01 -10.83 0.33
CA LYS A 8 -0.19 -11.03 1.78
C LYS A 8 -1.57 -11.60 2.12
N ASN A 9 -2.41 -11.87 1.13
CA ASN A 9 -3.79 -12.30 1.29
C ASN A 9 -4.58 -11.41 2.27
N ARG A 10 -4.35 -10.09 2.23
CA ARG A 10 -5.04 -9.09 3.04
C ARG A 10 -6.08 -8.37 2.18
N SER A 11 -7.27 -8.16 2.75
CA SER A 11 -8.27 -7.30 2.14
C SER A 11 -7.82 -5.84 2.18
N TYR A 12 -8.29 -5.05 1.21
CA TYR A 12 -7.90 -3.66 1.06
C TYR A 12 -9.03 -2.86 0.42
N THR A 13 -9.01 -1.55 0.63
CA THR A 13 -9.91 -0.57 0.00
C THR A 13 -9.06 0.45 -0.74
N VAL A 14 -9.44 0.79 -1.96
CA VAL A 14 -8.77 1.81 -2.78
C VAL A 14 -9.79 2.88 -3.15
N ASP A 15 -9.38 4.12 -3.00
CA ASP A 15 -10.09 5.31 -3.43
C ASP A 15 -9.14 6.18 -4.28
N TRP A 16 -9.66 7.25 -4.86
CA TRP A 16 -8.86 8.24 -5.57
C TRP A 16 -7.88 8.98 -4.65
N THR A 17 -8.22 9.13 -3.38
CA THR A 17 -7.44 9.94 -2.44
C THR A 17 -6.78 9.15 -1.32
N TYR A 18 -7.10 7.86 -1.16
CA TYR A 18 -6.51 7.04 -0.12
C TYR A 18 -6.42 5.56 -0.48
N LEU A 19 -5.50 4.87 0.19
CA LEU A 19 -5.32 3.43 0.14
C LEU A 19 -5.44 2.90 1.57
N LYS A 20 -6.32 1.92 1.80
CA LYS A 20 -6.50 1.30 3.11
C LYS A 20 -6.17 -0.18 3.05
N LEU A 21 -5.30 -0.65 3.94
CA LEU A 21 -5.01 -2.07 4.16
C LEU A 21 -5.78 -2.54 5.38
N ASN A 22 -6.67 -3.52 5.19
CA ASN A 22 -7.52 -4.05 6.26
C ASN A 22 -6.83 -5.24 6.96
N GLY A 23 -7.22 -5.56 8.19
CA GLY A 23 -6.71 -6.69 8.98
C GLY A 23 -6.80 -6.41 10.48
N TYR A 24 -5.98 -7.10 11.29
CA TYR A 24 -5.91 -6.85 12.75
C TYR A 24 -5.49 -5.41 13.08
N TRP A 25 -4.56 -4.86 12.28
CA TRP A 25 -4.18 -3.46 12.33
C TRP A 25 -4.51 -2.84 10.98
N GLU A 26 -5.41 -1.86 10.99
CA GLU A 26 -5.77 -1.11 9.81
C GLU A 26 -4.73 -0.03 9.54
N GLU A 27 -4.29 0.10 8.29
CA GLU A 27 -3.36 1.15 7.89
C GLU A 27 -3.94 1.92 6.70
N THR A 28 -4.04 3.23 6.84
CA THR A 28 -4.58 4.14 5.82
C THR A 28 -3.50 5.10 5.37
N ILE A 29 -3.29 5.17 4.05
CA ILE A 29 -2.32 6.03 3.40
C ILE A 29 -3.07 7.04 2.53
N LEU A 30 -2.87 8.33 2.80
CA LEU A 30 -3.43 9.41 2.00
C LEU A 30 -2.57 9.69 0.76
N CYS A 31 -3.24 9.89 -0.37
CA CYS A 31 -2.69 10.21 -1.69
C CYS A 31 -3.42 11.43 -2.24
N MET A 32 -3.20 12.59 -1.61
CA MET A 32 -3.94 13.83 -1.93
C MET A 32 -3.40 14.57 -3.15
N ASP A 33 -2.16 14.28 -3.57
CA ASP A 33 -1.55 14.88 -4.76
C ASP A 33 -1.84 13.99 -5.99
N PRO A 34 -2.65 14.46 -6.95
CA PRO A 34 -3.02 13.67 -8.14
C PRO A 34 -1.88 13.55 -9.17
N PHE A 35 -0.85 14.40 -9.09
CA PHE A 35 0.29 14.37 -10.01
C PHE A 35 1.46 13.56 -9.46
N SER A 36 1.49 13.30 -8.16
CA SER A 36 2.54 12.48 -7.57
C SER A 36 2.31 10.99 -7.83
N ALA A 37 3.17 10.39 -8.65
CA ALA A 37 3.16 8.95 -8.89
C ALA A 37 3.71 8.12 -7.72
N VAL A 38 4.34 8.76 -6.72
CA VAL A 38 5.04 8.10 -5.61
C VAL A 38 4.56 8.65 -4.29
N ASN A 39 4.40 7.75 -3.31
CA ASN A 39 4.03 8.10 -1.94
C ASN A 39 4.97 7.41 -0.95
N ARG A 40 5.62 8.18 -0.09
CA ARG A 40 6.59 7.69 0.88
C ARG A 40 6.01 6.63 1.83
N ARG A 41 4.77 6.80 2.29
CA ARG A 41 4.13 5.84 3.20
C ARG A 41 3.87 4.50 2.51
N VAL A 42 3.56 4.53 1.21
CA VAL A 42 3.44 3.29 0.42
C VAL A 42 4.78 2.59 0.33
N ASP A 43 5.88 3.33 0.12
CA ASP A 43 7.23 2.76 0.09
C ASP A 43 7.65 2.16 1.43
N GLU A 44 7.38 2.86 2.55
CA GLU A 44 7.62 2.37 3.90
C GLU A 44 6.83 1.07 4.19
N LEU A 45 5.55 1.02 3.81
CA LEU A 45 4.72 -0.20 3.93
C LEU A 45 5.25 -1.35 3.08
N LEU A 46 5.73 -1.08 1.86
CA LEU A 46 6.30 -2.13 1.00
C LEU A 46 7.66 -2.62 1.52
N SER A 47 8.44 -1.73 2.14
CA SER A 47 9.77 -2.03 2.69
C SER A 47 9.73 -2.91 3.94
N GLN A 48 8.61 -2.93 4.67
CA GLN A 48 8.41 -3.86 5.80
C GLN A 48 8.41 -5.34 5.39
N VAL A 49 8.31 -5.63 4.08
CA VAL A 49 8.46 -7.00 3.58
C VAL A 49 9.92 -7.28 3.27
N THR A 50 10.49 -8.23 4.01
CA THR A 50 11.80 -8.86 3.76
C THR A 50 11.82 -9.63 2.43
N GLY A 51 11.73 -8.92 1.29
CA GLY A 51 11.58 -9.54 -0.02
C GLY A 51 11.22 -8.58 -1.15
N LEU A 52 11.86 -7.42 -1.22
CA LEU A 52 11.64 -6.39 -2.26
C LEU A 52 11.90 -6.86 -3.71
N ARG A 53 12.37 -8.10 -3.94
CA ARG A 53 12.60 -8.64 -5.29
C ARG A 53 11.35 -9.10 -6.04
N PHE A 54 10.18 -9.20 -5.40
CA PHE A 54 9.01 -9.84 -6.01
C PHE A 54 7.94 -8.90 -6.59
N TYR A 55 8.07 -7.58 -6.41
CA TYR A 55 6.99 -6.63 -6.73
C TYR A 55 7.34 -5.53 -7.74
N ARG A 56 8.51 -5.61 -8.38
CA ARG A 56 8.79 -4.79 -9.57
C ARG A 56 7.99 -5.27 -10.77
#